data_AF-U6D9L4-F1
#
_entry.id   AF-U6D9L4-F1
#
_cell.length_a   1.000
_cell.length_b   1.000
_cell.length_c   1.000
_cell.angle_alpha   90.00
_cell.angle_beta   90.00
_cell.angle_gamma   90.00
#
_symmetry.space_group_name_H-M   'P 1'
#
loop_
_entity.id
_entity.type
_entity.pdbx_description
1 polymer ?
#
loop_
_entity_poly.entity_id
_entity_poly.type
_entity_poly.pdbx_seq_one_letter_code
_entity_poly.pdbx_strand_id
1 'polypeptide(L)'
;VASGLLSPPQRPTQALAMGGVLPLPRPSWLSSPTLGRANRFLSTAAVSLMTPRRPLSTSEKVKVRTLSAEQRTREDIEGSHWNEGLLLGRPPEEPEQPLTENSLLEVLDGAVMMYNLSVHQQLGKMVGVSDDVNEYAIALRDTEDKLRRCPKRRKDIIAELTKSQKVFSEKLDHLSRRLAWVHATVYSQEKMLDIYWLLRVCLRTIEHGDRTGSLFAFMPEFYLSVAINSYSALKNYFGPVHSMEELPGYEETLTRLAAILAKHFADTRIVGTDIRDSLMQALASYVCYPHSLRAVERIPEEQRVAMVRSLLAPYEQRPWAQTNWILVRLWRGCGFGYRYTRLPHLLKTKPEDANLPSLQKPCPSTLLQQHMAELLREGPDVAPSFLNSVLNQLNWAFSEFIGMIQEIQQAAERLERNFVDSRQLKVCATCFDLSVSLLRVLEMTITLVPEIFLDWARPTSEMLLRRLAQLLNQVLNRVTAERNLFDRVVTLRLPGLESVDHYPILVAVTGILVRLLVHGPASGTERATS
;
A
#
# COMPACT_ATOMS: atom_id res chain seq x y z
N VAL A 1 24.98 36.28 62.58
CA VAL A 1 26.45 36.06 62.47
C VAL A 1 26.63 34.67 61.88
N ALA A 2 26.39 34.42 60.59
CA ALA A 2 27.00 34.96 59.36
C ALA A 2 28.45 34.52 59.17
N SER A 3 28.66 33.49 58.35
CA SER A 3 29.83 33.33 57.49
C SER A 3 29.50 32.34 56.36
N GLY A 4 28.98 32.87 55.26
CA GLY A 4 28.81 32.17 53.98
C GLY A 4 29.15 33.15 52.86
N LEU A 5 30.36 33.04 52.32
CA LEU A 5 30.91 33.89 51.27
C LEU A 5 30.33 33.51 49.90
N LEU A 6 30.06 34.55 49.11
CA LEU A 6 29.49 34.55 47.76
C LEU A 6 30.41 33.92 46.70
N SER A 7 29.80 33.25 45.72
CA SER A 7 30.33 33.02 44.36
C SER A 7 29.18 33.08 43.32
N PRO A 8 29.45 33.59 42.09
CA PRO A 8 28.42 34.07 41.14
C PRO A 8 27.81 32.95 40.27
N PRO A 9 26.67 33.17 39.57
CA PRO A 9 25.99 32.11 38.84
C PRO A 9 26.77 31.73 37.57
N GLN A 10 27.15 30.46 37.47
CA GLN A 10 27.69 29.84 36.26
C GLN A 10 26.57 29.64 35.23
N ARG A 11 26.81 30.09 34.00
CA ARG A 11 26.03 29.75 32.81
C ARG A 11 26.03 28.23 32.62
N PRO A 12 24.92 27.59 32.22
CA PRO A 12 24.92 26.17 31.92
C PRO A 12 25.74 25.92 30.65
N THR A 13 26.82 25.18 30.84
CA THR A 13 27.70 24.63 29.82
C THR A 13 26.95 23.65 28.92
N GLN A 14 26.99 23.97 27.62
CA GLN A 14 26.92 23.11 26.44
C GLN A 14 26.81 21.60 26.72
N ALA A 15 25.66 21.03 26.36
CA ALA A 15 25.50 19.60 26.18
C ALA A 15 26.40 19.13 25.03
N LEU A 16 27.36 18.28 25.36
CA LEU A 16 28.20 17.55 24.43
C LEU A 16 27.35 16.75 23.45
N ALA A 17 27.57 17.02 22.17
CA ALA A 17 27.10 16.25 21.04
C ALA A 17 27.65 14.82 21.12
N MET A 18 26.79 13.87 21.48
CA MET A 18 27.00 12.45 21.17
C MET A 18 26.31 12.16 19.84
N GLY A 19 27.14 11.98 18.81
CA GLY A 19 26.74 11.57 17.47
C GLY A 19 26.10 10.19 17.49
N GLY A 20 24.78 10.17 17.33
CA GLY A 20 24.02 9.03 16.88
C GLY A 20 23.18 9.49 15.70
N VAL A 21 23.71 9.36 14.48
CA VAL A 21 22.89 9.47 13.27
C VAL A 21 21.91 8.31 13.34
N LEU A 22 20.68 8.59 13.76
CA LEU A 22 19.52 7.71 13.62
C LEU A 22 18.83 8.10 12.30
N PRO A 23 19.14 7.45 11.17
CA PRO A 23 18.28 7.54 10.01
C PRO A 23 17.11 6.59 10.26
N LEU A 24 15.92 7.12 10.54
CA LEU A 24 14.69 6.41 10.21
C LEU A 24 14.51 6.60 8.71
N PRO A 25 14.80 5.58 7.88
CA PRO A 25 14.69 5.76 6.45
C PRO A 25 13.21 5.60 6.05
N ARG A 26 12.78 6.44 5.10
CA ARG A 26 11.39 6.60 4.68
C ARG A 26 11.06 5.59 3.56
N PRO A 27 9.79 5.14 3.43
CA PRO A 27 9.40 4.24 2.35
C PRO A 27 9.35 4.99 1.00
N SER A 28 10.29 4.68 0.10
CA SER A 28 10.37 5.16 -1.29
C SER A 28 9.22 4.69 -2.20
N TRP A 29 8.36 3.79 -1.72
CA TRP A 29 7.25 3.20 -2.46
C TRP A 29 6.00 4.09 -2.52
N LEU A 30 5.88 5.09 -1.63
CA LEU A 30 4.76 6.05 -1.63
C LEU A 30 5.00 7.25 -2.56
N SER A 31 6.24 7.50 -2.95
CA SER A 31 6.65 8.65 -3.75
C SER A 31 7.00 8.29 -5.20
N SER A 32 6.91 7.02 -5.61
CA SER A 32 7.14 6.65 -7.00
C SER A 32 5.83 6.56 -7.79
N PRO A 33 5.58 7.45 -8.77
CA PRO A 33 4.48 7.31 -9.73
C PRO A 33 4.58 6.02 -10.55
N THR A 34 5.71 5.32 -10.47
CA THR A 34 6.01 4.10 -11.23
C THR A 34 5.38 2.84 -10.66
N LEU A 35 5.04 2.76 -9.36
CA LEU A 35 4.26 1.61 -8.83
C LEU A 35 2.77 1.74 -9.08
N GLY A 36 2.22 2.96 -9.01
CA GLY A 36 0.87 3.23 -9.50
C GLY A 36 0.75 2.92 -11.00
N ARG A 37 1.79 3.23 -11.79
CA ARG A 37 1.89 2.82 -13.20
C ARG A 37 2.16 1.34 -13.38
N ALA A 38 2.96 0.67 -12.56
CA ALA A 38 3.23 -0.77 -12.69
C ALA A 38 2.00 -1.59 -12.29
N ASN A 39 1.29 -1.22 -11.22
CA ASN A 39 0.01 -1.85 -10.85
C ASN A 39 -1.12 -1.49 -11.82
N ARG A 40 -1.16 -0.28 -12.40
CA ARG A 40 -2.08 0.02 -13.53
C ARG A 40 -1.67 -0.73 -14.80
N PHE A 41 -0.39 -0.80 -15.16
CA PHE A 41 0.08 -1.59 -16.30
C PHE A 41 -0.22 -3.07 -16.11
N LEU A 42 -0.10 -3.62 -14.91
CA LEU A 42 -0.39 -5.04 -14.62
C LEU A 42 -1.88 -5.32 -14.47
N SER A 43 -2.67 -4.39 -13.92
CA SER A 43 -4.13 -4.53 -13.89
C SER A 43 -4.70 -4.39 -15.31
N THR A 44 -4.21 -3.45 -16.11
CA THR A 44 -4.60 -3.29 -17.53
C THR A 44 -4.04 -4.39 -18.43
N ALA A 45 -2.81 -4.88 -18.18
CA ALA A 45 -2.25 -6.02 -18.92
C ALA A 45 -2.91 -7.34 -18.51
N ALA A 46 -3.19 -7.58 -17.23
CA ALA A 46 -3.96 -8.74 -16.77
C ALA A 46 -5.38 -8.71 -17.35
N VAL A 47 -6.05 -7.55 -17.35
CA VAL A 47 -7.37 -7.40 -17.98
C VAL A 47 -7.31 -7.59 -19.51
N SER A 48 -6.27 -7.11 -20.19
CA SER A 48 -6.08 -7.29 -21.64
C SER A 48 -5.65 -8.72 -22.03
N LEU A 49 -4.97 -9.45 -21.15
CA LEU A 49 -4.57 -10.85 -21.33
C LEU A 49 -5.72 -11.82 -20.95
N MET A 50 -6.65 -11.40 -20.10
CA MET A 50 -7.79 -12.21 -19.63
C MET A 50 -9.03 -12.16 -20.54
N THR A 51 -9.06 -11.36 -21.61
CA THR A 51 -10.18 -11.33 -22.57
C THR A 51 -9.96 -12.31 -23.73
N PRO A 52 -10.66 -13.47 -23.78
CA PRO A 52 -10.83 -14.18 -25.04
C PRO A 52 -11.62 -13.28 -26.01
N ARG A 53 -11.09 -13.04 -27.22
CA ARG A 53 -11.79 -12.33 -28.29
C ARG A 53 -13.09 -13.07 -28.63
N ARG A 54 -14.21 -12.65 -28.03
CA ARG A 54 -15.56 -13.07 -28.44
C ARG A 54 -16.12 -12.07 -29.46
N PRO A 55 -16.85 -12.55 -30.49
CA PRO A 55 -17.53 -11.68 -31.43
C PRO A 55 -18.65 -10.91 -30.72
N LEU A 56 -18.82 -9.65 -31.10
CA LEU A 56 -19.85 -8.73 -30.61
C LEU A 56 -21.26 -9.34 -30.79
N SER A 57 -21.83 -9.91 -29.73
CA SER A 57 -23.25 -10.23 -29.67
C SER A 57 -24.00 -9.11 -28.94
N THR A 58 -25.13 -8.73 -29.53
CA THR A 58 -26.05 -7.66 -29.17
C THR A 58 -26.37 -7.59 -27.67
N SER A 59 -26.15 -6.42 -27.07
CA SER A 59 -26.53 -6.11 -25.69
C SER A 59 -28.04 -6.24 -25.47
N GLU A 60 -28.42 -6.91 -24.39
CA GLU A 60 -29.79 -6.88 -23.89
C GLU A 60 -30.17 -5.44 -23.50
N LYS A 61 -31.31 -5.00 -24.05
CA LYS A 61 -31.86 -3.67 -23.82
C LYS A 61 -32.35 -3.57 -22.37
N VAL A 62 -31.56 -2.96 -21.50
CA VAL A 62 -32.08 -2.30 -20.30
C VAL A 62 -33.02 -1.19 -20.79
N LYS A 63 -34.31 -1.28 -20.44
CA LYS A 63 -35.29 -0.21 -20.68
C LYS A 63 -34.94 1.00 -19.81
N VAL A 64 -33.97 1.78 -20.24
CA VAL A 64 -33.80 3.15 -19.80
C VAL A 64 -34.91 3.95 -20.48
N ARG A 65 -35.83 4.54 -19.72
CA ARG A 65 -36.73 5.57 -20.25
C ARG A 65 -35.88 6.80 -20.59
N THR A 66 -35.40 6.86 -21.82
CA THR A 66 -34.77 8.06 -22.39
C THR A 66 -35.86 9.04 -22.78
N LEU A 67 -36.00 10.12 -22.01
CA LEU A 67 -36.62 11.37 -22.48
C LEU A 67 -35.52 12.30 -23.00
N SER A 68 -35.78 12.99 -24.11
CA SER A 68 -34.86 13.95 -24.73
C SER A 68 -34.56 15.11 -23.79
N ALA A 69 -33.30 15.57 -23.79
CA ALA A 69 -32.79 16.59 -22.87
C ALA A 69 -33.48 17.97 -23.01
N GLU A 70 -34.13 18.22 -24.14
CA GLU A 70 -34.72 19.52 -24.50
C GLU A 70 -36.11 19.77 -23.90
N GLN A 71 -36.68 18.82 -23.15
CA GLN A 71 -38.03 18.92 -22.60
C GLN A 71 -38.09 18.90 -21.06
N ARG A 72 -36.96 18.96 -20.36
CA ARG A 72 -36.94 18.89 -18.89
C ARG A 72 -37.28 20.25 -18.29
N THR A 73 -38.43 20.35 -17.64
CA THR A 73 -38.77 21.51 -16.80
C THR A 73 -38.17 21.33 -15.40
N ARG A 74 -37.99 22.44 -14.66
CA ARG A 74 -37.47 22.44 -13.28
C ARG A 74 -38.28 21.51 -12.37
N GLU A 75 -39.59 21.42 -12.61
CA GLU A 75 -40.54 20.58 -11.89
C GLU A 75 -40.32 19.08 -12.14
N ASP A 76 -39.80 18.68 -13.30
CA ASP A 76 -39.46 17.28 -13.61
C ASP A 76 -38.21 16.79 -12.85
N ILE A 77 -37.36 17.73 -12.44
CA ILE A 77 -36.12 17.43 -11.69
C ILE A 77 -36.40 17.46 -10.18
N GLU A 78 -37.20 18.42 -9.73
CA GLU A 78 -37.52 18.66 -8.31
C GLU A 78 -38.71 17.80 -7.81
N GLY A 79 -39.63 17.37 -8.69
CA GLY A 79 -40.85 16.63 -8.36
C GLY A 79 -41.95 17.53 -7.81
N SER A 80 -43.20 17.30 -8.23
CA SER A 80 -44.36 18.11 -7.82
C SER A 80 -44.91 17.75 -6.42
N HIS A 81 -44.42 16.66 -5.83
CA HIS A 81 -44.62 16.28 -4.44
C HIS A 81 -43.35 15.60 -3.95
N TRP A 82 -43.04 15.80 -2.66
CA TRP A 82 -41.83 15.47 -1.89
C TRP A 82 -41.11 14.11 -2.11
N ASN A 83 -41.53 13.25 -3.04
CA ASN A 83 -40.90 11.97 -3.37
C ASN A 83 -40.87 11.62 -4.88
N GLU A 84 -41.26 12.50 -5.81
CA GLU A 84 -41.30 12.16 -7.25
C GLU A 84 -40.14 12.73 -8.09
N GLY A 85 -39.28 13.57 -7.50
CA GLY A 85 -38.11 14.15 -8.18
C GLY A 85 -36.93 13.19 -8.29
N LEU A 86 -36.09 13.36 -9.32
CA LEU A 86 -34.88 12.56 -9.54
C LEU A 86 -33.80 12.77 -8.46
N LEU A 87 -33.90 13.84 -7.68
CA LEU A 87 -32.95 14.23 -6.64
C LEU A 87 -33.54 14.00 -5.24
N LEU A 88 -33.53 12.75 -4.76
CA LEU A 88 -33.79 12.44 -3.36
C LEU A 88 -32.58 12.88 -2.51
N GLY A 89 -32.59 14.11 -2.00
CA GLY A 89 -31.48 14.57 -1.16
C GLY A 89 -31.45 16.05 -0.79
N ARG A 90 -32.58 16.77 -0.67
CA ARG A 90 -32.53 18.14 -0.15
C ARG A 90 -31.95 18.11 1.28
N PRO A 91 -30.82 18.80 1.57
CA PRO A 91 -30.35 18.97 2.94
C PRO A 91 -31.44 19.67 3.77
N PRO A 92 -31.51 19.47 5.11
CA PRO A 92 -32.39 20.26 5.96
C PRO A 92 -32.14 21.75 5.70
N GLU A 93 -33.21 22.53 5.52
CA GLU A 93 -33.18 23.93 5.07
C GLU A 93 -32.19 24.77 5.89
N GLU A 94 -30.99 24.98 5.34
CA GLU A 94 -30.11 26.05 5.80
C GLU A 94 -30.73 27.38 5.35
N PRO A 95 -30.79 28.41 6.21
CA PRO A 95 -31.39 29.69 5.85
C PRO A 95 -30.68 30.28 4.63
N GLU A 96 -31.46 30.73 3.64
CA GLU A 96 -30.96 31.41 2.43
C GLU A 96 -30.16 32.64 2.82
N GLN A 97 -28.84 32.49 2.99
CA GLN A 97 -27.92 33.61 3.11
C GLN A 97 -27.61 34.11 1.69
N PRO A 98 -27.65 35.42 1.45
CA PRO A 98 -27.33 35.96 0.14
C PRO A 98 -25.90 35.59 -0.23
N LEU A 99 -25.72 34.94 -1.39
CA LEU A 99 -24.43 34.62 -1.98
C LEU A 99 -23.69 35.93 -2.28
N THR A 100 -22.84 36.37 -1.36
CA THR A 100 -21.95 37.52 -1.58
C THR A 100 -20.92 37.17 -2.64
N GLU A 101 -20.64 38.08 -3.58
CA GLU A 101 -19.81 37.95 -4.79
C GLU A 101 -18.34 37.51 -4.58
N ASN A 102 -17.91 37.25 -3.35
CA ASN A 102 -16.67 36.53 -3.02
C ASN A 102 -16.97 35.61 -1.83
N SER A 103 -17.69 34.52 -2.07
CA SER A 103 -18.04 33.60 -1.00
C SER A 103 -16.75 33.00 -0.42
N LEU A 104 -16.64 32.94 0.92
CA LEU A 104 -15.55 32.23 1.59
C LEU A 104 -15.41 30.78 1.10
N LEU A 105 -16.51 30.21 0.57
CA LEU A 105 -16.54 28.91 -0.08
C LEU A 105 -15.71 28.87 -1.37
N GLU A 106 -15.78 29.89 -2.22
CA GLU A 106 -15.00 29.95 -3.46
C GLU A 106 -13.50 30.08 -3.18
N VAL A 107 -13.13 30.86 -2.16
CA VAL A 107 -11.74 30.99 -1.72
C VAL A 107 -11.24 29.64 -1.17
N LEU A 108 -12.08 28.94 -0.42
CA LEU A 108 -11.75 27.62 0.11
C LEU A 108 -11.59 26.57 -1.00
N ASP A 109 -12.53 26.52 -1.94
CA ASP A 109 -12.44 25.68 -3.15
C ASP A 109 -11.15 25.96 -3.92
N GLY A 110 -10.83 27.24 -4.12
CA GLY A 110 -9.59 27.69 -4.76
C GLY A 110 -8.36 27.19 -4.03
N ALA A 111 -8.33 27.27 -2.69
CA ALA A 111 -7.21 26.77 -1.88
C ALA A 111 -7.02 25.25 -1.98
N VAL A 112 -8.12 24.49 -1.88
CA VAL A 112 -8.11 23.02 -2.02
C VAL A 112 -7.66 22.62 -3.43
N MET A 113 -8.18 23.28 -4.46
CA MET A 113 -7.83 23.03 -5.86
C MET A 113 -6.36 23.37 -6.14
N MET A 114 -5.85 24.49 -5.62
CA MET A 114 -4.43 24.86 -5.74
C MET A 114 -3.50 23.82 -5.11
N TYR A 115 -3.91 23.27 -3.96
CA TYR A 115 -3.15 22.19 -3.32
C TYR A 115 -3.12 20.93 -4.19
N ASN A 116 -4.27 20.53 -4.74
CA ASN A 116 -4.39 19.38 -5.63
C ASN A 116 -3.55 19.52 -6.90
N LEU A 117 -3.61 20.69 -7.54
CA LEU A 117 -2.97 20.93 -8.83
C LEU A 117 -1.45 21.07 -8.74
N SER A 118 -0.92 21.65 -7.66
CA SER A 118 0.49 22.06 -7.64
C SER A 118 1.21 21.86 -6.29
N VAL A 119 0.63 22.29 -5.17
CA VAL A 119 1.37 22.38 -3.90
C VAL A 119 1.88 21.01 -3.45
N HIS A 120 1.03 19.98 -3.52
CA HIS A 120 1.44 18.63 -3.10
C HIS A 120 2.65 18.10 -3.88
N GLN A 121 2.67 18.30 -5.20
CA GLN A 121 3.79 17.86 -6.05
C GLN A 121 5.08 18.60 -5.71
N GLN A 122 5.00 19.91 -5.43
CA GLN A 122 6.17 20.71 -5.05
C GLN A 122 6.69 20.31 -3.67
N LEU A 123 5.81 20.03 -2.71
CA LEU A 123 6.20 19.47 -1.40
C LEU A 123 6.96 18.15 -1.56
N GLY A 124 6.50 17.27 -2.45
CA GLY A 124 7.20 16.01 -2.75
C GLY A 124 8.58 16.23 -3.38
N LYS A 125 8.72 17.18 -4.32
CA LYS A 125 10.02 17.49 -4.96
C LYS A 125 11.07 17.99 -3.97
N MET A 126 10.65 18.74 -2.95
CA MET A 126 11.57 19.25 -1.93
C MET A 126 12.17 18.13 -1.05
N VAL A 127 11.52 16.97 -0.97
CA VAL A 127 12.07 15.78 -0.29
C VAL A 127 13.32 15.28 -0.99
N GLY A 128 13.41 15.41 -2.31
CA GLY A 128 14.59 14.99 -3.08
C GLY A 128 15.89 15.64 -2.63
N VAL A 129 15.83 16.84 -2.02
CA VAL A 129 17.02 17.47 -1.42
C VAL A 129 17.57 16.65 -0.26
N SER A 130 16.71 16.02 0.54
CA SER A 130 17.13 15.11 1.61
C SER A 130 17.76 13.83 1.07
N ASP A 131 17.23 13.31 -0.04
CA ASP A 131 17.77 12.13 -0.70
C ASP A 131 19.17 12.43 -1.28
N ASP A 132 19.33 13.58 -1.94
CA ASP A 132 20.61 14.07 -2.45
C ASP A 132 21.64 14.21 -1.30
N VAL A 133 21.25 14.81 -0.16
CA VAL A 133 22.13 14.91 1.03
C VAL A 133 22.61 13.54 1.48
N ASN A 134 21.71 12.56 1.56
CA ASN A 134 22.04 11.21 1.99
C ASN A 134 22.97 10.49 1.00
N GLU A 135 22.71 10.61 -0.31
CA GLU A 135 23.55 10.01 -1.36
C GLU A 135 24.98 10.57 -1.31
N TYR A 136 25.13 11.90 -1.22
CA TYR A 136 26.45 12.53 -1.13
C TYR A 136 27.16 12.22 0.19
N ALA A 137 26.43 12.09 1.30
CA ALA A 137 27.00 11.67 2.58
C ALA A 137 27.57 10.24 2.50
N ILE A 138 26.84 9.31 1.86
CA ILE A 138 27.31 7.94 1.62
C ILE A 138 28.52 7.95 0.69
N ALA A 139 28.46 8.67 -0.44
CA ALA A 139 29.57 8.76 -1.39
C ALA A 139 30.84 9.35 -0.76
N LEU A 140 30.70 10.36 0.11
CA LEU A 140 31.81 10.95 0.85
C LEU A 140 32.43 9.92 1.80
N ARG A 141 31.61 9.22 2.60
CA ARG A 141 32.08 8.17 3.52
C ARG A 141 32.81 7.05 2.79
N ASP A 142 32.25 6.58 1.67
CA ASP A 142 32.88 5.55 0.85
C ASP A 142 34.20 6.02 0.24
N THR A 143 34.30 7.30 -0.12
CA THR A 143 35.54 7.92 -0.62
C THR A 143 36.60 8.01 0.48
N GLU A 144 36.21 8.39 1.70
CA GLU A 144 37.10 8.39 2.87
C GLU A 144 37.61 6.99 3.20
N ASP A 145 36.75 5.98 3.15
CA ASP A 145 37.14 4.59 3.36
C ASP A 145 38.12 4.10 2.28
N LYS A 146 37.91 4.47 1.02
CA LYS A 146 38.86 4.20 -0.08
C LYS A 146 40.20 4.89 0.14
N LEU A 147 40.19 6.12 0.65
CA LEU A 147 41.40 6.88 0.98
C LEU A 147 42.18 6.20 2.12
N ARG A 148 41.50 5.75 3.18
CA ARG A 148 42.11 5.00 4.30
C ARG A 148 42.75 3.69 3.85
N ARG A 149 42.18 3.01 2.85
CA ARG A 149 42.67 1.72 2.31
C ARG A 149 43.72 1.89 1.20
N CYS A 150 43.97 3.10 0.71
CA CYS A 150 44.86 3.32 -0.42
C CYS A 150 46.34 3.10 -0.07
N PRO A 151 47.10 2.32 -0.87
CA PRO A 151 48.54 2.16 -0.66
C PRO A 151 49.30 3.48 -0.89
N LYS A 152 50.16 3.87 0.07
CA LYS A 152 50.96 5.12 0.02
C LYS A 152 51.86 5.29 -1.22
N ARG A 153 52.08 4.23 -2.00
CA ARG A 153 52.89 4.24 -3.23
C ARG A 153 52.15 4.81 -4.45
N ARG A 154 50.81 4.80 -4.46
CA ARG A 154 49.98 5.31 -5.57
C ARG A 154 49.51 6.74 -5.30
N LYS A 155 50.44 7.69 -5.44
CA LYS A 155 50.18 9.13 -5.19
C LYS A 155 49.16 9.73 -6.15
N ASP A 156 49.08 9.19 -7.37
CA ASP A 156 48.09 9.51 -8.40
C ASP A 156 46.66 9.27 -7.90
N ILE A 157 46.40 8.09 -7.34
CA ILE A 157 45.07 7.71 -6.84
C ILE A 157 44.71 8.51 -5.58
N ILE A 158 45.67 8.70 -4.67
CA ILE A 158 45.46 9.48 -3.45
C ILE A 158 45.08 10.93 -3.80
N ALA A 159 45.74 11.54 -4.79
CA ALA A 159 45.43 12.89 -5.23
C ALA A 159 44.00 12.99 -5.79
N GLU A 160 43.58 12.04 -6.64
CA GLU A 160 42.23 12.06 -7.20
C GLU A 160 41.15 11.80 -6.15
N LEU A 161 41.37 10.83 -5.24
CA LEU A 161 40.44 10.58 -4.13
C LEU A 161 40.32 11.78 -3.19
N THR A 162 41.42 12.48 -2.92
CA THR A 162 41.41 13.72 -2.10
C THR A 162 40.61 14.82 -2.80
N LYS A 163 40.75 14.94 -4.13
CA LYS A 163 39.96 15.88 -4.94
C LYS A 163 38.47 15.51 -4.90
N SER A 164 38.12 14.23 -5.09
CA SER A 164 36.73 13.76 -4.99
C SER A 164 36.14 14.00 -3.59
N GLN A 165 36.92 13.73 -2.52
CA GLN A 165 36.50 14.02 -1.15
C GLN A 165 36.15 15.50 -0.97
N LYS A 166 37.01 16.39 -1.47
CA LYS A 166 36.76 17.85 -1.40
C LYS A 166 35.48 18.24 -2.14
N VAL A 167 35.28 17.74 -3.37
CA VAL A 167 34.08 18.01 -4.17
C VAL A 167 32.81 17.51 -3.47
N PHE A 168 32.83 16.27 -2.95
CA PHE A 168 31.69 15.72 -2.22
C PHE A 168 31.40 16.48 -0.93
N SER A 169 32.43 16.88 -0.18
CA SER A 169 32.28 17.68 1.04
C SER A 169 31.68 19.06 0.75
N GLU A 170 32.20 19.79 -0.24
CA GLU A 170 31.67 21.10 -0.62
C GLU A 170 30.22 21.00 -1.08
N LYS A 171 29.89 19.98 -1.89
CA LYS A 171 28.52 19.76 -2.35
C LYS A 171 27.57 19.40 -1.19
N LEU A 172 28.04 18.57 -0.26
CA LEU A 172 27.27 18.18 0.92
C LEU A 172 26.98 19.39 1.82
N ASP A 173 27.94 20.31 2.00
CA ASP A 173 27.73 21.55 2.75
C ASP A 173 26.63 22.42 2.11
N HIS A 174 26.67 22.58 0.78
CA HIS A 174 25.65 23.33 0.06
C HIS A 174 24.26 22.69 0.16
N LEU A 175 24.18 21.37 -0.01
CA LEU A 175 22.92 20.63 0.10
C LEU A 175 22.38 20.65 1.53
N SER A 176 23.24 20.56 2.55
CA SER A 176 22.85 20.62 3.96
C SER A 176 22.26 21.98 4.32
N ARG A 177 22.86 23.09 3.84
CA ARG A 177 22.29 24.44 4.01
C ARG A 177 20.92 24.57 3.33
N ARG A 178 20.79 24.04 2.12
CA ARG A 178 19.51 24.03 1.39
C ARG A 178 18.45 23.22 2.14
N LEU A 179 18.81 22.05 2.66
CA LEU A 179 17.92 21.20 3.45
C LEU A 179 17.46 21.91 4.73
N ALA A 180 18.37 22.59 5.43
CA ALA A 180 18.02 23.40 6.61
C ALA A 180 17.02 24.52 6.26
N TRP A 181 17.21 25.20 5.12
CA TRP A 181 16.27 26.22 4.65
C TRP A 181 14.91 25.63 4.29
N VAL A 182 14.88 24.47 3.63
CA VAL A 182 13.64 23.73 3.32
C VAL A 182 12.90 23.33 4.59
N HIS A 183 13.59 22.82 5.61
CA HIS A 183 12.96 22.51 6.89
C HIS A 183 12.40 23.76 7.60
N ALA A 184 13.13 24.87 7.56
CA ALA A 184 12.70 26.10 8.23
C ALA A 184 11.50 26.78 7.53
N THR A 185 11.36 26.63 6.20
CA THR A 185 10.37 27.39 5.41
C THR A 185 9.23 26.54 4.89
N VAL A 186 9.51 25.34 4.38
CA VAL A 186 8.53 24.47 3.69
C VAL A 186 7.98 23.42 4.63
N TYR A 187 8.84 22.78 5.44
CA TYR A 187 8.45 21.75 6.41
C TYR A 187 8.39 22.30 7.83
N SER A 188 8.01 23.56 7.99
CA SER A 188 7.86 24.19 9.30
C SER A 188 6.59 23.68 10.01
N GLN A 189 6.56 23.84 11.34
CA GLN A 189 5.40 23.50 12.16
C GLN A 189 4.14 24.26 11.73
N GLU A 190 4.27 25.53 11.33
CA GLU A 190 3.15 26.34 10.84
C GLU A 190 2.56 25.73 9.56
N LYS A 191 3.41 25.37 8.58
CA LYS A 191 2.95 24.73 7.34
C LYS A 191 2.36 23.35 7.56
N MET A 192 2.84 22.63 8.58
CA MET A 192 2.24 21.38 9.02
C MET A 192 0.81 21.58 9.53
N LEU A 193 0.58 22.62 10.35
CA LEU A 193 -0.74 22.98 10.85
C LEU A 193 -1.67 23.42 9.71
N ASP A 194 -1.17 24.15 8.71
CA ASP A 194 -1.94 24.55 7.53
C ASP A 194 -2.44 23.33 6.73
N ILE A 195 -1.55 22.37 6.44
CA ILE A 195 -1.92 21.14 5.71
C ILE A 195 -2.86 20.28 6.56
N TYR A 196 -2.65 20.24 7.87
CA TYR A 196 -3.55 19.52 8.78
C TYR A 196 -4.94 20.15 8.84
N TRP A 197 -5.03 21.48 8.84
CA TRP A 197 -6.28 22.21 8.71
C TRP A 197 -6.97 21.87 7.39
N LEU A 198 -6.24 21.90 6.27
CA LEU A 198 -6.77 21.55 4.95
C LEU A 198 -7.30 20.12 4.88
N LEU A 199 -6.57 19.17 5.47
CA LEU A 199 -7.03 17.78 5.63
C LEU A 199 -8.38 17.75 6.37
N ARG A 200 -8.48 18.39 7.54
CA ARG A 200 -9.71 18.40 8.35
C ARG A 200 -10.88 19.06 7.62
N VAL A 201 -10.64 20.10 6.84
CA VAL A 201 -11.67 20.69 5.96
C VAL A 201 -12.14 19.64 4.96
N CYS A 202 -11.23 19.02 4.21
CA CYS A 202 -11.61 18.02 3.20
C CYS A 202 -12.40 16.86 3.82
N LEU A 203 -11.99 16.35 4.98
CA LEU A 203 -12.75 15.29 5.68
C LEU A 203 -14.18 15.73 6.03
N ARG A 204 -14.36 16.96 6.53
CA ARG A 204 -15.69 17.51 6.82
C ARG A 204 -16.54 17.68 5.56
N THR A 205 -15.95 18.18 4.47
CA THR A 205 -16.64 18.33 3.19
C THR A 205 -17.08 16.97 2.63
N ILE A 206 -16.20 15.97 2.66
CA ILE A 206 -16.52 14.61 2.20
C ILE A 206 -17.64 14.00 3.05
N GLU A 207 -17.55 14.11 4.38
CA GLU A 207 -18.59 13.60 5.29
C GLU A 207 -19.93 14.30 5.11
N HIS A 208 -19.93 15.61 4.85
CA HIS A 208 -21.15 16.34 4.57
C HIS A 208 -21.74 15.89 3.23
N GLY A 209 -20.92 15.85 2.18
CA GLY A 209 -21.32 15.37 0.86
C GLY A 209 -21.88 13.94 0.92
N ASP A 210 -21.26 13.05 1.70
CA ASP A 210 -21.69 11.66 1.85
C ASP A 210 -23.13 11.53 2.36
N ARG A 211 -23.56 12.44 3.26
CA ARG A 211 -24.93 12.49 3.81
C ARG A 211 -25.97 12.95 2.79
N THR A 212 -25.56 13.59 1.69
CA THR A 212 -26.48 14.05 0.64
C THR A 212 -26.92 12.91 -0.31
N GLY A 213 -26.52 11.66 -0.03
CA GLY A 213 -27.00 10.49 -0.76
C GLY A 213 -26.45 10.43 -2.18
N SER A 214 -27.34 10.42 -3.18
CA SER A 214 -26.95 10.35 -4.59
C SER A 214 -26.18 11.59 -5.06
N LEU A 215 -26.38 12.75 -4.41
CA LEU A 215 -25.72 14.00 -4.75
C LEU A 215 -24.21 13.98 -4.51
N PHE A 216 -23.73 13.05 -3.68
CA PHE A 216 -22.30 12.82 -3.48
C PHE A 216 -21.55 12.57 -4.80
N ALA A 217 -22.21 11.98 -5.80
CA ALA A 217 -21.61 11.73 -7.12
C ALA A 217 -21.20 13.01 -7.87
N PHE A 218 -21.73 14.18 -7.48
CA PHE A 218 -21.38 15.48 -8.06
C PHE A 218 -20.31 16.23 -7.25
N MET A 219 -19.89 15.72 -6.10
CA MET A 219 -18.81 16.33 -5.32
C MET A 219 -17.50 16.26 -6.13
N PRO A 220 -16.77 17.38 -6.28
CA PRO A 220 -15.50 17.37 -7.00
C PRO A 220 -14.50 16.38 -6.40
N GLU A 221 -13.91 15.54 -7.25
CA GLU A 221 -13.00 14.46 -6.81
C GLU A 221 -11.73 14.98 -6.12
N PHE A 222 -11.35 16.24 -6.36
CA PHE A 222 -10.15 16.82 -5.76
C PHE A 222 -10.22 16.86 -4.23
N TYR A 223 -11.42 16.88 -3.63
CA TYR A 223 -11.57 16.81 -2.18
C TYR A 223 -11.05 15.49 -1.59
N LEU A 224 -11.38 14.38 -2.25
CA LEU A 224 -10.88 13.05 -1.89
C LEU A 224 -9.37 12.96 -2.12
N SER A 225 -8.89 13.46 -3.27
CA SER A 225 -7.46 13.49 -3.60
C SER A 225 -6.66 14.29 -2.57
N VAL A 226 -7.13 15.49 -2.21
CA VAL A 226 -6.46 16.37 -1.24
C VAL A 226 -6.48 15.76 0.15
N ALA A 227 -7.56 15.10 0.58
CA ALA A 227 -7.56 14.38 1.87
C ALA A 227 -6.47 13.30 1.93
N ILE A 228 -6.38 12.46 0.89
CA ILE A 228 -5.36 11.41 0.80
C ILE A 228 -3.94 12.00 0.77
N ASN A 229 -3.72 12.99 -0.10
CA ASN A 229 -2.42 13.60 -0.35
C ASN A 229 -1.93 14.45 0.84
N SER A 230 -2.84 15.11 1.56
CA SER A 230 -2.52 15.88 2.77
C SER A 230 -2.07 14.95 3.90
N TYR A 231 -2.79 13.84 4.13
CA TYR A 231 -2.34 12.82 5.09
C TYR A 231 -0.98 12.24 4.70
N SER A 232 -0.78 11.90 3.42
CA SER A 232 0.50 11.40 2.92
C SER A 232 1.63 12.41 3.15
N ALA A 233 1.40 13.70 2.88
CA ALA A 233 2.39 14.75 3.09
C ALA A 233 2.74 14.91 4.58
N LEU A 234 1.74 15.00 5.46
CA LEU A 234 1.95 15.14 6.91
C LEU A 234 2.79 13.99 7.48
N LYS A 235 2.50 12.77 7.04
CA LYS A 235 3.23 11.58 7.48
C LYS A 235 4.65 11.51 6.92
N ASN A 236 4.81 11.79 5.63
CA ASN A 236 6.05 11.45 4.90
C ASN A 236 7.02 12.62 4.76
N TYR A 237 6.59 13.87 4.86
CA TYR A 237 7.44 15.02 4.51
C TYR A 237 7.98 15.78 5.72
N PHE A 238 7.22 15.88 6.82
CA PHE A 238 7.55 16.73 7.98
C PHE A 238 8.45 16.10 9.05
N GLY A 239 8.46 14.75 9.17
CA GLY A 239 9.40 14.07 10.07
C GLY A 239 10.87 14.23 9.61
N PRO A 240 11.90 13.98 10.42
CA PRO A 240 11.87 13.72 11.86
C PRO A 240 11.70 15.01 12.69
N VAL A 241 11.62 16.18 12.07
CA VAL A 241 11.61 17.47 12.79
C VAL A 241 10.31 17.72 13.53
N HIS A 242 9.18 17.32 12.95
CA HIS A 242 7.86 17.44 13.57
C HIS A 242 7.12 16.10 13.52
N SER A 243 6.48 15.76 14.65
CA SER A 243 5.68 14.53 14.75
C SER A 243 4.21 14.82 14.46
N MET A 244 3.60 14.01 13.60
CA MET A 244 2.16 14.08 13.32
C MET A 244 1.30 13.78 14.55
N GLU A 245 1.85 13.04 15.51
CA GLU A 245 1.18 12.63 16.75
C GLU A 245 0.92 13.81 17.70
N GLU A 246 1.68 14.90 17.55
CA GLU A 246 1.52 16.12 18.36
C GLU A 246 0.36 17.01 17.88
N LEU A 247 -0.27 16.69 16.74
CA LEU A 247 -1.37 17.47 16.18
C LEU A 247 -2.66 17.33 17.01
N PRO A 248 -3.41 18.43 17.19
CA PRO A 248 -4.62 18.41 18.03
C PRO A 248 -5.71 17.53 17.40
N GLY A 249 -6.21 16.56 18.15
CA GLY A 249 -7.22 15.61 17.66
C GLY A 249 -6.69 14.67 16.57
N TYR A 250 -5.39 14.38 16.57
CA TYR A 250 -4.75 13.49 15.60
C TYR A 250 -5.47 12.14 15.46
N GLU A 251 -5.72 11.46 16.58
CA GLU A 251 -6.38 10.15 16.56
C GLU A 251 -7.79 10.20 15.96
N GLU A 252 -8.57 11.24 16.30
CA GLU A 252 -9.92 11.44 15.73
C GLU A 252 -9.84 11.66 14.22
N THR A 253 -8.90 12.50 13.78
CA THR A 253 -8.68 12.78 12.36
C THR A 253 -8.28 11.50 11.60
N LEU A 254 -7.44 10.65 12.20
CA LEU A 254 -7.13 9.35 11.61
C LEU A 254 -8.36 8.46 11.49
N THR A 255 -9.18 8.36 12.54
CA THR A 255 -10.40 7.53 12.53
C THR A 255 -11.41 8.02 11.49
N ARG A 256 -11.54 9.35 11.31
CA ARG A 256 -12.40 9.94 10.27
C ARG A 256 -11.90 9.64 8.86
N LEU A 257 -10.60 9.78 8.62
CA LEU A 257 -10.01 9.37 7.34
C LEU A 257 -10.15 7.86 7.10
N ALA A 258 -9.95 7.04 8.14
CA ALA A 258 -10.16 5.60 8.05
C ALA A 258 -11.60 5.25 7.65
N ALA A 259 -12.60 5.92 8.22
CA ALA A 259 -14.01 5.72 7.87
C ALA A 259 -14.28 6.09 6.40
N ILE A 260 -13.73 7.22 5.93
CA ILE A 260 -13.84 7.61 4.52
C ILE A 260 -13.18 6.57 3.61
N LEU A 261 -11.95 6.15 3.91
CA LEU A 261 -11.24 5.15 3.11
C LEU A 261 -11.97 3.80 3.08
N ALA A 262 -12.44 3.32 4.24
CA ALA A 262 -13.14 2.05 4.40
C ALA A 262 -14.48 2.00 3.66
N LYS A 263 -15.18 3.13 3.56
CA LYS A 263 -16.46 3.23 2.82
C LYS A 263 -16.25 3.45 1.32
N HIS A 264 -15.44 4.44 0.96
CA HIS A 264 -15.45 5.01 -0.39
C HIS A 264 -14.62 4.22 -1.41
N PHE A 265 -13.71 3.33 -0.99
CA PHE A 265 -12.92 2.53 -1.94
C PHE A 265 -13.76 1.58 -2.81
N ALA A 266 -14.95 1.21 -2.33
CA ALA A 266 -15.91 0.34 -3.02
C ALA A 266 -17.25 1.05 -3.31
N ASP A 267 -17.30 2.38 -3.19
CA ASP A 267 -18.54 3.15 -3.37
C ASP A 267 -18.88 3.30 -4.86
N THR A 268 -20.11 2.91 -5.23
CA THR A 268 -20.60 2.93 -6.60
C THR A 268 -20.81 4.35 -7.14
N ARG A 269 -21.00 5.34 -6.25
CA ARG A 269 -21.18 6.76 -6.63
C ARG A 269 -19.90 7.40 -7.16
N ILE A 270 -18.73 6.86 -6.82
CA ILE A 270 -17.44 7.36 -7.32
C ILE A 270 -17.16 6.72 -8.68
N VAL A 271 -17.33 7.47 -9.76
CA VAL A 271 -17.14 6.93 -11.12
C VAL A 271 -15.66 6.91 -11.54
N GLY A 272 -14.86 7.88 -11.08
CA GLY A 272 -13.47 8.04 -11.45
C GLY A 272 -12.60 6.85 -11.03
N THR A 273 -11.98 6.18 -12.01
CA THR A 273 -11.13 5.00 -11.76
C THR A 273 -9.83 5.38 -11.03
N ASP A 274 -9.25 6.53 -11.37
CA ASP A 274 -7.99 6.99 -10.78
C ASP A 274 -8.14 7.34 -9.29
N ILE A 275 -9.25 7.96 -8.90
CA ILE A 275 -9.53 8.26 -7.50
C ILE A 275 -9.90 7.00 -6.70
N ARG A 276 -10.62 6.03 -7.32
CA ARG A 276 -10.85 4.71 -6.71
C ARG A 276 -9.55 3.97 -6.43
N ASP A 277 -8.64 3.94 -7.40
CA ASP A 277 -7.31 3.35 -7.22
C ASP A 277 -6.53 4.07 -6.11
N SER A 278 -6.63 5.40 -6.04
CA SER A 278 -5.99 6.21 -5.00
C SER A 278 -6.55 5.92 -3.61
N LEU A 279 -7.87 5.75 -3.47
CA LEU A 279 -8.53 5.35 -2.23
C LEU A 279 -8.08 3.95 -1.79
N MET A 280 -8.04 3.00 -2.72
CA MET A 280 -7.56 1.64 -2.47
C MET A 280 -6.10 1.62 -2.01
N GLN A 281 -5.22 2.37 -2.71
CA GLN A 281 -3.81 2.48 -2.35
C GLN A 281 -3.63 3.19 -1.00
N ALA A 282 -4.44 4.22 -0.72
CA ALA A 282 -4.43 4.91 0.56
C ALA A 282 -4.83 3.97 1.70
N LEU A 283 -5.88 3.17 1.52
CA LEU A 283 -6.30 2.15 2.50
C LEU A 283 -5.21 1.09 2.71
N ALA A 284 -4.60 0.59 1.63
CA ALA A 284 -3.48 -0.35 1.70
C ALA A 284 -2.29 0.22 2.49
N SER A 285 -1.96 1.50 2.28
CA SER A 285 -0.95 2.20 3.09
C SER A 285 -1.41 2.37 4.54
N TYR A 286 -2.69 2.66 4.78
CA TYR A 286 -3.26 2.89 6.11
C TYR A 286 -3.13 1.67 7.02
N VAL A 287 -3.46 0.49 6.51
CA VAL A 287 -3.39 -0.76 7.28
C VAL A 287 -1.96 -1.23 7.56
N CYS A 288 -0.95 -0.64 6.91
CA CYS A 288 0.44 -1.00 7.12
C CYS A 288 1.02 -0.46 8.43
N TYR A 289 0.43 0.55 9.08
CA TYR A 289 1.06 1.22 10.23
C TYR A 289 0.20 1.13 11.49
N PRO A 290 0.79 0.92 12.69
CA PRO A 290 0.02 0.65 13.91
C PRO A 290 -1.03 1.70 14.26
N HIS A 291 -0.69 3.00 14.21
CA HIS A 291 -1.62 4.08 14.59
C HIS A 291 -2.78 4.21 13.62
N SER A 292 -2.51 4.14 12.31
CA SER A 292 -3.54 4.21 11.28
C SER A 292 -4.37 2.93 11.19
N LEU A 293 -3.79 1.75 11.47
CA LEU A 293 -4.55 0.49 11.59
C LEU A 293 -5.50 0.53 12.79
N ARG A 294 -5.04 0.99 13.96
CA ARG A 294 -5.91 1.21 15.13
C ARG A 294 -7.07 2.16 14.82
N ALA A 295 -6.82 3.17 13.98
CA ALA A 295 -7.88 4.07 13.55
C ALA A 295 -8.95 3.35 12.71
N VAL A 296 -8.57 2.40 11.84
CA VAL A 296 -9.50 1.50 11.12
C VAL A 296 -10.26 0.61 12.10
N GLU A 297 -9.60 0.08 13.14
CA GLU A 297 -10.24 -0.77 14.15
C GLU A 297 -11.28 -0.01 15.00
N ARG A 298 -11.15 1.31 15.12
CA ARG A 298 -12.07 2.19 15.88
C ARG A 298 -13.29 2.67 15.10
N ILE A 299 -13.35 2.48 13.79
CA ILE A 299 -14.54 2.89 13.02
C ILE A 299 -15.76 2.02 13.39
N PRO A 300 -17.00 2.47 13.12
CA PRO A 300 -18.21 1.70 13.42
C PRO A 300 -18.15 0.28 12.86
N GLU A 301 -18.66 -0.69 13.62
CA GLU A 301 -18.59 -2.11 13.26
C GLU A 301 -19.23 -2.41 11.90
N GLU A 302 -20.39 -1.83 11.62
CA GLU A 302 -21.07 -1.96 10.33
C GLU A 302 -20.17 -1.56 9.16
N GLN A 303 -19.40 -0.46 9.31
CA GLN A 303 -18.45 -0.02 8.30
C GLN A 303 -17.24 -0.96 8.20
N ARG A 304 -16.73 -1.50 9.31
CA ARG A 304 -15.66 -2.52 9.30
C ARG A 304 -16.11 -3.77 8.56
N VAL A 305 -17.28 -4.29 8.87
CA VAL A 305 -17.85 -5.48 8.23
C VAL A 305 -18.11 -5.23 6.74
N ALA A 306 -18.66 -4.07 6.37
CA ALA A 306 -18.86 -3.68 4.97
C ALA A 306 -17.52 -3.59 4.20
N MET A 307 -16.49 -2.97 4.80
CA MET A 307 -15.15 -2.92 4.23
C MET A 307 -14.60 -4.32 4.00
N VAL A 308 -14.65 -5.20 5.01
CA VAL A 308 -14.15 -6.57 4.90
C VAL A 308 -14.93 -7.37 3.85
N ARG A 309 -16.25 -7.22 3.78
CA ARG A 309 -17.08 -7.85 2.74
C ARG A 309 -16.64 -7.42 1.34
N SER A 310 -16.36 -6.13 1.15
CA SER A 310 -15.84 -5.59 -0.12
C SER A 310 -14.40 -6.07 -0.43
N LEU A 311 -13.60 -6.41 0.58
CA LEU A 311 -12.29 -7.04 0.41
C LEU A 311 -12.38 -8.54 0.05
N LEU A 312 -13.40 -9.24 0.54
CA LEU A 312 -13.66 -10.66 0.27
C LEU A 312 -14.48 -10.90 -1.01
N ALA A 313 -14.85 -9.84 -1.73
CA ALA A 313 -15.53 -9.99 -3.01
C ALA A 313 -14.63 -10.75 -4.02
N PRO A 314 -15.21 -11.57 -4.90
CA PRO A 314 -14.45 -12.38 -5.86
C PRO A 314 -13.51 -11.54 -6.73
N TYR A 315 -12.37 -12.12 -7.10
CA TYR A 315 -11.35 -11.43 -7.90
C TYR A 315 -11.71 -11.29 -9.39
N GLU A 316 -12.85 -11.85 -9.82
CA GLU A 316 -13.31 -11.77 -11.20
C GLU A 316 -13.75 -10.35 -11.57
N GLN A 317 -13.30 -9.86 -12.72
CA GLN A 317 -13.71 -8.57 -13.32
C GLN A 317 -13.39 -7.30 -12.50
N ARG A 318 -12.51 -7.39 -11.48
CA ARG A 318 -12.00 -6.21 -10.75
C ARG A 318 -10.48 -6.27 -10.52
N PRO A 319 -9.80 -5.13 -10.39
CA PRO A 319 -8.44 -5.09 -9.85
C PRO A 319 -8.42 -5.69 -8.43
N TRP A 320 -7.74 -6.81 -8.26
CA TRP A 320 -7.73 -7.57 -7.00
C TRP A 320 -6.42 -7.49 -6.23
N ALA A 321 -5.29 -7.17 -6.90
CA ALA A 321 -3.97 -7.23 -6.29
C ALA A 321 -3.89 -6.39 -5.00
N GLN A 322 -4.37 -5.14 -5.04
CA GLN A 322 -4.36 -4.25 -3.86
C GLN A 322 -5.25 -4.77 -2.72
N THR A 323 -6.41 -5.34 -3.06
CA THR A 323 -7.29 -5.98 -2.09
C THR A 323 -6.61 -7.16 -1.42
N ASN A 324 -5.96 -8.03 -2.20
CA ASN A 324 -5.18 -9.15 -1.70
C ASN A 324 -4.04 -8.68 -0.79
N TRP A 325 -3.33 -7.62 -1.19
CA TRP A 325 -2.28 -7.00 -0.37
C TRP A 325 -2.81 -6.50 0.98
N ILE A 326 -3.99 -5.88 1.03
CA ILE A 326 -4.62 -5.49 2.30
C ILE A 326 -4.84 -6.72 3.18
N LEU A 327 -5.42 -7.81 2.65
CA LEU A 327 -5.64 -9.04 3.42
C LEU A 327 -4.32 -9.62 3.97
N VAL A 328 -3.28 -9.68 3.15
CA VAL A 328 -1.95 -10.14 3.57
C VAL A 328 -1.37 -9.25 4.67
N ARG A 329 -1.60 -7.94 4.63
CA ARG A 329 -1.16 -7.00 5.69
C ARG A 329 -1.89 -7.25 6.99
N LEU A 330 -3.20 -7.44 6.95
CA LEU A 330 -3.99 -7.75 8.14
C LEU A 330 -3.54 -9.08 8.79
N TRP A 331 -3.06 -10.03 7.99
CA TRP A 331 -2.51 -11.33 8.43
C TRP A 331 -1.07 -11.27 8.94
N ARG A 332 -0.32 -10.22 8.62
CA ARG A 332 1.13 -10.17 8.85
C ARG A 332 1.48 -10.15 10.34
N GLY A 333 2.01 -11.28 10.82
CA GLY A 333 2.29 -11.54 12.23
C GLY A 333 1.68 -12.85 12.74
N CYS A 334 0.62 -13.32 12.10
CA CYS A 334 -0.10 -14.53 12.51
C CYS A 334 0.31 -15.80 11.74
N GLY A 335 0.84 -15.66 10.52
CA GLY A 335 1.25 -16.79 9.67
C GLY A 335 2.54 -17.49 10.12
N PHE A 336 2.67 -18.76 9.73
CA PHE A 336 3.88 -19.56 9.92
C PHE A 336 5.06 -18.86 9.28
N GLY A 337 6.14 -18.64 10.03
CA GLY A 337 7.33 -17.89 9.60
C GLY A 337 7.08 -16.46 9.08
N TYR A 338 5.83 -15.97 9.14
CA TYR A 338 5.40 -14.63 8.72
C TYR A 338 5.34 -13.63 9.88
N ARG A 339 5.76 -14.08 11.06
CA ARG A 339 5.96 -13.32 12.30
C ARG A 339 7.34 -12.66 12.42
N TYR A 340 8.27 -13.00 11.54
CA TYR A 340 9.64 -12.49 11.63
C TYR A 340 9.77 -11.17 10.86
N THR A 341 10.20 -10.12 11.57
CA THR A 341 10.54 -8.81 10.98
C THR A 341 11.77 -8.90 10.08
N ARG A 342 12.76 -9.70 10.47
CA ARG A 342 13.95 -10.00 9.67
C ARG A 342 13.80 -11.37 9.07
N LEU A 343 13.85 -11.44 7.75
CA LEU A 343 13.75 -12.70 7.04
C LEU A 343 15.07 -13.48 7.23
N PRO A 344 15.04 -14.72 7.77
CA PRO A 344 16.24 -15.50 8.07
C PRO A 344 17.18 -15.73 6.87
N HIS A 345 16.64 -15.74 5.64
CA HIS A 345 17.43 -15.91 4.41
C HIS A 345 18.23 -14.65 4.02
N LEU A 346 17.86 -13.48 4.54
CA LEU A 346 18.56 -12.21 4.29
C LEU A 346 19.65 -11.98 5.35
N LEU A 347 20.74 -12.76 5.27
CA LEU A 347 21.86 -12.72 6.22
C LEU A 347 22.67 -11.41 6.22
N LYS A 348 22.43 -10.51 5.25
CA LYS A 348 23.05 -9.17 5.18
C LYS A 348 22.04 -8.16 4.65
N THR A 349 21.19 -7.65 5.53
CA THR A 349 20.37 -6.48 5.19
C THR A 349 21.24 -5.24 5.28
N LYS A 350 21.38 -4.50 4.18
CA LYS A 350 21.92 -3.14 4.22
C LYS A 350 20.92 -2.27 5.00
N PRO A 351 21.36 -1.20 5.68
CA PRO A 351 20.44 -0.26 6.33
C PRO A 351 19.39 0.34 5.36
N GLU A 352 19.70 0.32 4.07
CA GLU A 352 18.84 0.70 2.93
C GLU A 352 17.59 -0.21 2.78
N ASP A 353 17.70 -1.48 3.20
CA ASP A 353 16.65 -2.50 3.04
C ASP A 353 15.53 -2.33 4.08
N ALA A 354 15.76 -1.61 5.18
CA ALA A 354 14.74 -1.36 6.22
C ALA A 354 13.46 -0.69 5.69
N ASN A 355 13.54 -0.10 4.49
CA ASN A 355 12.44 0.55 3.77
C ASN A 355 11.54 -0.40 2.99
N LEU A 356 11.90 -1.68 2.85
CA LEU A 356 11.01 -2.64 2.22
C LEU A 356 9.80 -2.89 3.13
N PRO A 357 8.57 -2.82 2.59
CA PRO A 357 7.36 -3.16 3.34
C PRO A 357 7.41 -4.56 3.99
N SER A 358 8.24 -5.48 3.48
CA SER A 358 8.48 -6.81 4.04
C SER A 358 9.31 -6.82 5.32
N LEU A 359 10.05 -5.74 5.63
CA LEU A 359 10.93 -5.58 6.79
C LEU A 359 10.36 -4.68 7.90
N GLN A 360 9.16 -4.14 7.70
CA GLN A 360 8.41 -3.44 8.75
C GLN A 360 8.11 -4.39 9.92
N LYS A 361 7.98 -3.92 11.17
CA LYS A 361 7.52 -4.79 12.27
C LYS A 361 6.09 -5.30 11.98
N PRO A 362 5.79 -6.60 12.16
CA PRO A 362 4.43 -7.12 12.00
C PRO A 362 3.42 -6.39 12.89
N CYS A 363 2.25 -6.06 12.32
CA CYS A 363 1.13 -5.41 12.99
C CYS A 363 -0.19 -5.99 12.46
N PRO A 364 -0.53 -7.24 12.83
CA PRO A 364 -1.77 -7.86 12.38
C PRO A 364 -2.99 -7.19 13.04
N SER A 365 -4.15 -7.25 12.38
CA SER A 365 -5.43 -6.89 13.00
C SER A 365 -6.25 -8.15 13.25
N THR A 366 -6.28 -8.61 14.49
CA THR A 366 -7.09 -9.77 14.88
C THR A 366 -8.58 -9.47 14.80
N LEU A 367 -8.98 -8.21 15.02
CA LEU A 367 -10.37 -7.75 14.93
C LEU A 367 -10.90 -7.87 13.49
N LEU A 368 -10.18 -7.36 12.51
CA LEU A 368 -10.61 -7.46 11.11
C LEU A 368 -10.52 -8.91 10.60
N GLN A 369 -9.55 -9.70 11.09
CA GLN A 369 -9.51 -11.15 10.83
C GLN A 369 -10.74 -11.89 11.38
N GLN A 370 -11.28 -11.49 12.54
CA GLN A 370 -12.50 -12.08 13.09
C GLN A 370 -13.71 -11.79 12.20
N HIS A 371 -13.89 -10.55 11.75
CA HIS A 371 -14.96 -10.22 10.78
C HIS A 371 -14.82 -11.00 9.48
N MET A 372 -13.59 -11.21 8.98
CA MET A 372 -13.36 -12.06 7.82
C MET A 372 -13.83 -13.50 8.09
N ALA A 373 -13.50 -14.03 9.25
CA ALA A 373 -13.88 -15.38 9.63
C ALA A 373 -15.41 -15.54 9.73
N GLU A 374 -16.09 -14.55 10.30
CA GLU A 374 -17.56 -14.49 10.39
C GLU A 374 -18.18 -14.44 8.99
N LEU A 375 -17.74 -13.51 8.13
CA LEU A 375 -18.24 -13.36 6.76
C LEU A 375 -18.01 -14.59 5.87
N LEU A 376 -16.91 -15.32 6.07
CA LEU A 376 -16.64 -16.55 5.34
C LEU A 376 -17.46 -17.74 5.86
N ARG A 377 -17.97 -17.66 7.10
CA ARG A 377 -18.96 -18.61 7.62
C ARG A 377 -20.38 -18.24 7.18
N GLU A 378 -20.63 -16.97 6.86
CA GLU A 378 -21.91 -16.46 6.37
C GLU A 378 -22.20 -16.93 4.94
N GLY A 379 -23.31 -17.65 4.78
CA GLY A 379 -23.87 -18.00 3.48
C GLY A 379 -23.11 -19.11 2.73
N PRO A 380 -23.82 -19.90 1.90
CA PRO A 380 -23.21 -21.00 1.16
C PRO A 380 -22.27 -20.54 0.03
N ASP A 381 -22.38 -19.30 -0.44
CA ASP A 381 -21.74 -18.85 -1.69
C ASP A 381 -20.52 -17.93 -1.51
N VAL A 382 -20.43 -17.20 -0.39
CA VAL A 382 -19.38 -16.18 -0.18
C VAL A 382 -18.00 -16.83 -0.17
N ALA A 383 -17.79 -17.81 0.71
CA ALA A 383 -16.52 -18.51 0.84
C ALA A 383 -16.12 -19.27 -0.45
N PRO A 384 -16.99 -20.09 -1.06
CA PRO A 384 -16.63 -20.77 -2.30
C PRO A 384 -16.32 -19.83 -3.46
N SER A 385 -17.10 -18.75 -3.64
CA SER A 385 -16.87 -17.80 -4.74
C SER A 385 -15.52 -17.08 -4.56
N PHE A 386 -15.25 -16.56 -3.36
CA PHE A 386 -13.98 -15.93 -3.03
C PHE A 386 -12.81 -16.91 -3.22
N LEU A 387 -12.85 -18.08 -2.59
CA LEU A 387 -11.75 -19.05 -2.62
C LEU A 387 -11.49 -19.63 -4.01
N ASN A 388 -12.54 -19.90 -4.79
CA ASN A 388 -12.35 -20.33 -6.17
C ASN A 388 -11.62 -19.26 -6.99
N SER A 389 -11.95 -17.98 -6.78
CA SER A 389 -11.25 -16.87 -7.45
C SER A 389 -9.79 -16.75 -6.99
N VAL A 390 -9.50 -16.91 -5.70
CA VAL A 390 -8.11 -16.90 -5.16
C VAL A 390 -7.30 -18.07 -5.73
N LEU A 391 -7.84 -19.29 -5.73
CA LEU A 391 -7.18 -20.48 -6.27
C LEU A 391 -6.94 -20.33 -7.79
N ASN A 392 -7.89 -19.75 -8.54
CA ASN A 392 -7.72 -19.44 -9.96
C ASN A 392 -6.57 -18.46 -10.19
N GLN A 393 -6.54 -17.35 -9.44
CA GLN A 393 -5.48 -16.36 -9.57
C GLN A 393 -4.12 -16.90 -9.15
N LEU A 394 -4.07 -17.80 -8.15
CA LEU A 394 -2.82 -18.46 -7.75
C LEU A 394 -2.29 -19.36 -8.85
N ASN A 395 -3.16 -20.20 -9.44
CA ASN A 395 -2.79 -21.06 -10.55
C ASN A 395 -2.24 -20.25 -11.73
N TRP A 396 -2.90 -19.15 -12.08
CA TRP A 396 -2.48 -18.24 -13.13
C TRP A 396 -1.12 -17.59 -12.80
N ALA A 397 -1.03 -16.88 -11.67
CA ALA A 397 0.17 -16.13 -11.29
C ALA A 397 1.40 -17.04 -11.18
N PHE A 398 1.23 -18.24 -10.64
CA PHE A 398 2.32 -19.20 -10.50
C PHE A 398 2.73 -19.80 -11.85
N SER A 399 1.78 -20.07 -12.75
CA SER A 399 2.08 -20.56 -14.10
C SER A 399 2.83 -19.53 -14.93
N GLU A 400 2.41 -18.26 -14.90
CA GLU A 400 3.10 -17.15 -15.56
C GLU A 400 4.52 -16.96 -15.00
N PHE A 401 4.68 -17.05 -13.67
CA PHE A 401 5.99 -17.00 -13.03
C PHE A 401 6.93 -18.10 -13.54
N ILE A 402 6.46 -19.36 -13.59
CA ILE A 402 7.26 -20.48 -14.10
C ILE A 402 7.58 -20.30 -15.59
N GLY A 403 6.62 -19.85 -16.41
CA GLY A 403 6.86 -19.57 -17.83
C GLY A 403 7.96 -18.52 -18.03
N MET A 404 7.90 -17.40 -17.29
CA MET A 404 8.93 -16.37 -17.35
C MET A 404 10.29 -16.87 -16.87
N ILE A 405 10.35 -17.67 -15.81
CA ILE A 405 11.62 -18.28 -15.37
C ILE A 405 12.24 -19.15 -16.47
N GLN A 406 11.41 -19.92 -17.20
CA GLN A 406 11.88 -20.74 -18.32
C GLN A 406 12.44 -19.89 -19.45
N GLU A 407 11.76 -18.80 -19.82
CA GLU A 407 12.23 -17.87 -20.85
C GLU A 407 13.54 -17.20 -20.45
N ILE A 408 13.64 -16.72 -19.20
CA ILE A 408 14.84 -16.07 -18.65
C ILE A 408 16.02 -17.05 -18.70
N GLN A 409 15.82 -18.31 -18.30
CA GLN A 409 16.88 -19.30 -18.33
C GLN A 409 17.31 -19.64 -19.77
N GLN A 410 16.37 -19.84 -20.70
CA GLN A 410 16.70 -20.10 -22.10
C GLN A 410 17.47 -18.94 -22.73
N ALA A 411 17.14 -17.71 -22.37
CA ALA A 411 17.89 -16.53 -22.81
C ALA A 411 19.30 -16.47 -22.20
N ALA A 412 19.45 -16.85 -20.92
CA ALA A 412 20.74 -16.87 -20.24
C ALA A 412 21.69 -17.99 -20.73
N GLU A 413 21.16 -19.12 -21.20
CA GLU A 413 21.95 -20.25 -21.71
C GLU A 413 22.44 -20.05 -23.16
N ARG A 414 21.79 -19.19 -23.95
CA ARG A 414 22.26 -18.81 -25.28
C ARG A 414 23.47 -17.87 -25.12
N LEU A 415 24.67 -18.40 -25.37
CA LEU A 415 26.00 -17.76 -25.23
C LEU A 415 26.22 -16.41 -25.96
N GLU A 416 25.22 -15.86 -26.63
CA GLU A 416 25.24 -14.47 -27.11
C GLU A 416 24.73 -13.56 -26.01
N ARG A 417 25.48 -12.51 -25.66
CA ARG A 417 25.22 -11.52 -24.61
C ARG A 417 23.84 -10.82 -24.76
N ASN A 418 22.76 -11.54 -24.54
CA ASN A 418 21.42 -11.00 -24.53
C ASN A 418 21.13 -10.58 -23.09
N PHE A 419 21.20 -9.27 -22.86
CA PHE A 419 20.67 -8.66 -21.65
C PHE A 419 19.20 -9.08 -21.53
N VAL A 420 18.88 -9.91 -20.53
CA VAL A 420 17.48 -10.15 -20.17
C VAL A 420 16.89 -8.78 -19.81
N ASP A 421 15.77 -8.42 -20.45
CA ASP A 421 15.15 -7.13 -20.26
C ASP A 421 14.81 -6.93 -18.77
N SER A 422 15.32 -5.85 -18.18
CA SER A 422 15.03 -5.49 -16.78
C SER A 422 13.53 -5.38 -16.51
N ARG A 423 12.73 -5.02 -17.52
CA ARG A 423 11.27 -5.03 -17.41
C ARG A 423 10.72 -6.45 -17.23
N GLN A 424 11.21 -7.42 -18.01
CA GLN A 424 10.78 -8.82 -17.88
C GLN A 424 11.15 -9.40 -16.52
N LEU A 425 12.35 -9.11 -16.00
CA LEU A 425 12.75 -9.52 -14.65
C LEU A 425 11.80 -8.96 -13.58
N LYS A 426 11.41 -7.68 -13.67
CA LYS A 426 10.45 -7.08 -12.74
C LYS A 426 9.06 -7.70 -12.82
N VAL A 427 8.58 -8.05 -14.02
CA VAL A 427 7.29 -8.74 -14.18
C VAL A 427 7.37 -10.15 -13.57
N CYS A 428 8.47 -10.86 -13.78
CA CYS A 428 8.73 -12.17 -13.17
C CYS A 428 8.71 -12.11 -11.64
N ALA A 429 9.45 -11.18 -11.03
CA ALA A 429 9.41 -10.94 -9.59
C ALA A 429 7.99 -10.60 -9.10
N THR A 430 7.24 -9.81 -9.88
CA THR A 430 5.86 -9.46 -9.50
C THR A 430 4.93 -10.68 -9.52
N CYS A 431 5.02 -11.57 -10.51
CA CYS A 431 4.23 -12.80 -10.53
C CYS A 431 4.61 -13.75 -9.37
N PHE A 432 5.88 -13.78 -8.98
CA PHE A 432 6.31 -14.47 -7.77
C PHE A 432 5.67 -13.88 -6.51
N ASP A 433 5.77 -12.56 -6.33
CA ASP A 433 5.20 -11.85 -5.18
C ASP A 433 3.68 -12.02 -5.09
N LEU A 434 2.98 -11.98 -6.23
CA LEU A 434 1.55 -12.27 -6.32
C LEU A 434 1.25 -13.70 -5.86
N SER A 435 2.00 -14.69 -6.35
CA SER A 435 1.83 -16.11 -5.98
C SER A 435 2.00 -16.30 -4.46
N VAL A 436 3.06 -15.73 -3.88
CA VAL A 436 3.30 -15.77 -2.43
C VAL A 436 2.16 -15.08 -1.67
N SER A 437 1.71 -13.91 -2.13
CA SER A 437 0.64 -13.17 -1.47
C SER A 437 -0.69 -13.93 -1.47
N LEU A 438 -1.01 -14.64 -2.55
CA LEU A 438 -2.21 -15.48 -2.66
C LEU A 438 -2.12 -16.71 -1.74
N LEU A 439 -0.94 -17.35 -1.67
CA LEU A 439 -0.68 -18.42 -0.71
C LEU A 439 -0.86 -17.93 0.74
N ARG A 440 -0.46 -16.70 1.06
CA ARG A 440 -0.69 -16.11 2.40
C ARG A 440 -2.16 -15.86 2.72
N VAL A 441 -2.96 -15.47 1.72
CA VAL A 441 -4.43 -15.36 1.90
C VAL A 441 -5.08 -16.73 2.10
N LEU A 442 -4.60 -17.77 1.41
CA LEU A 442 -5.05 -19.15 1.64
C LEU A 442 -4.64 -19.63 3.04
N GLU A 443 -3.40 -19.42 3.46
CA GLU A 443 -2.92 -19.72 4.81
C GLU A 443 -3.80 -19.06 5.88
N MET A 444 -4.06 -17.76 5.74
CA MET A 444 -4.94 -17.01 6.62
C MET A 444 -6.35 -17.62 6.66
N THR A 445 -6.96 -17.88 5.49
CA THR A 445 -8.34 -18.38 5.41
C THR A 445 -8.49 -19.76 6.05
N ILE A 446 -7.56 -20.67 5.76
CA ILE A 446 -7.53 -22.02 6.36
C ILE A 446 -7.25 -21.96 7.87
N THR A 447 -6.50 -20.95 8.32
CA THR A 447 -6.26 -20.76 9.75
C THR A 447 -7.51 -20.28 10.48
N LEU A 448 -8.21 -19.29 9.91
CA LEU A 448 -9.38 -18.66 10.51
C LEU A 448 -10.65 -19.53 10.44
N VAL A 449 -10.85 -20.23 9.32
CA VAL A 449 -12.09 -20.99 9.02
C VAL A 449 -11.76 -22.34 8.35
N PRO A 450 -11.05 -23.25 9.06
CA PRO A 450 -10.63 -24.54 8.51
C PRO A 450 -11.80 -25.42 8.04
N GLU A 451 -12.98 -25.27 8.64
CA GLU A 451 -14.19 -26.01 8.28
C GLU A 451 -14.60 -25.86 6.81
N ILE A 452 -14.25 -24.75 6.14
CA ILE A 452 -14.53 -24.58 4.70
C ILE A 452 -13.80 -25.62 3.85
N PHE A 453 -12.66 -26.13 4.30
CA PHE A 453 -11.88 -27.13 3.57
C PHE A 453 -12.07 -28.55 4.12
N LEU A 454 -12.37 -28.68 5.42
CA LEU A 454 -12.33 -29.96 6.13
C LEU A 454 -13.72 -30.58 6.39
N ASP A 455 -14.79 -29.76 6.37
CA ASP A 455 -16.14 -30.24 6.63
C ASP A 455 -16.84 -30.70 5.34
N TRP A 456 -16.75 -31.99 5.03
CA TRP A 456 -17.42 -32.59 3.85
C TRP A 456 -18.96 -32.61 3.94
N ALA A 457 -19.57 -32.19 5.06
CA ALA A 457 -21.01 -31.90 5.06
C ALA A 457 -21.33 -30.70 4.14
N ARG A 458 -20.33 -29.85 3.86
CA ARG A 458 -20.44 -28.76 2.88
C ARG A 458 -20.09 -29.27 1.48
N PRO A 459 -20.92 -28.97 0.47
CA PRO A 459 -20.77 -29.54 -0.87
C PRO A 459 -19.49 -29.12 -1.60
N THR A 460 -18.90 -27.99 -1.22
CA THR A 460 -17.73 -27.41 -1.92
C THR A 460 -16.40 -27.74 -1.25
N SER A 461 -16.39 -28.27 -0.02
CA SER A 461 -15.17 -28.46 0.77
C SER A 461 -14.20 -29.44 0.14
N GLU A 462 -14.70 -30.59 -0.32
CA GLU A 462 -13.86 -31.60 -0.97
C GLU A 462 -13.21 -31.06 -2.25
N MET A 463 -13.99 -30.35 -3.08
CA MET A 463 -13.48 -29.74 -4.31
C MET A 463 -12.40 -28.69 -4.02
N LEU A 464 -12.64 -27.80 -3.05
CA LEU A 464 -11.68 -26.78 -2.66
C LEU A 464 -10.38 -27.39 -2.13
N LEU A 465 -10.48 -28.43 -1.30
CA LEU A 465 -9.32 -29.14 -0.76
C LEU A 465 -8.52 -29.85 -1.85
N ARG A 466 -9.18 -30.57 -2.78
CA ARG A 466 -8.51 -31.21 -3.93
C ARG A 466 -7.77 -30.20 -4.79
N ARG A 467 -8.40 -29.06 -5.11
CA ARG A 467 -7.77 -27.98 -5.90
C ARG A 467 -6.58 -27.36 -5.19
N LEU A 468 -6.71 -27.11 -3.88
CA LEU A 468 -5.62 -26.61 -3.05
C LEU A 468 -4.44 -27.60 -3.06
N ALA A 469 -4.69 -28.88 -2.78
CA ALA A 469 -3.65 -29.90 -2.76
C ALA A 469 -2.90 -30.02 -4.10
N GLN A 470 -3.62 -29.98 -5.22
CA GLN A 470 -3.02 -29.95 -6.56
C GLN A 470 -2.07 -28.75 -6.74
N LEU A 471 -2.49 -27.54 -6.34
CA LEU A 471 -1.67 -26.34 -6.44
C LEU A 471 -0.46 -26.39 -5.50
N LEU A 472 -0.63 -26.83 -4.26
CA LEU A 472 0.50 -26.98 -3.32
C LEU A 472 1.52 -27.99 -3.85
N ASN A 473 1.06 -29.13 -4.39
CA ASN A 473 1.94 -30.11 -5.02
C ASN A 473 2.68 -29.53 -6.23
N GLN A 474 2.00 -28.76 -7.08
CA GLN A 474 2.63 -28.09 -8.22
C GLN A 474 3.70 -27.11 -7.76
N VAL A 475 3.42 -26.31 -6.72
CA VAL A 475 4.39 -25.35 -6.15
C VAL A 475 5.60 -26.08 -5.58
N LEU A 476 5.37 -27.08 -4.72
CA LEU A 476 6.45 -27.87 -4.11
C LEU A 476 7.33 -28.53 -5.18
N ASN A 477 6.73 -29.26 -6.13
CA ASN A 477 7.47 -29.92 -7.20
C ASN A 477 8.36 -28.97 -8.02
N ARG A 478 7.96 -27.71 -8.18
CA ARG A 478 8.70 -26.71 -8.98
C ARG A 478 9.68 -25.87 -8.17
N VAL A 479 9.54 -25.81 -6.86
CA VAL A 479 10.40 -24.99 -5.98
C VAL A 479 11.41 -25.86 -5.22
N THR A 480 11.09 -27.11 -4.88
CA THR A 480 11.98 -27.96 -4.06
C THR A 480 12.78 -29.00 -4.84
N ALA A 481 12.50 -29.22 -6.13
CA ALA A 481 13.25 -30.19 -6.92
C ALA A 481 14.71 -29.75 -7.09
N GLU A 482 15.66 -30.64 -6.82
CA GLU A 482 17.10 -30.32 -6.94
C GLU A 482 17.49 -29.97 -8.38
N ARG A 483 18.34 -28.94 -8.54
CA ARG A 483 18.88 -28.46 -9.83
C ARG A 483 17.81 -28.04 -10.86
N ASN A 484 16.61 -27.72 -10.38
CA ASN A 484 15.51 -27.28 -11.22
C ASN A 484 15.67 -25.82 -11.70
N LEU A 485 14.73 -25.35 -12.52
CA LEU A 485 14.73 -24.00 -13.09
C LEU A 485 14.76 -22.91 -12.01
N PHE A 486 14.03 -23.12 -10.91
CA PHE A 486 13.89 -22.15 -9.82
C PHE A 486 15.20 -21.99 -9.05
N ASP A 487 15.84 -23.11 -8.67
CA ASP A 487 17.12 -23.16 -7.95
C ASP A 487 18.23 -22.43 -8.73
N ARG A 488 18.26 -22.61 -10.06
CA ARG A 488 19.20 -21.90 -10.94
C ARG A 488 18.98 -20.40 -10.92
N VAL A 489 17.73 -19.92 -11.06
CA VAL A 489 17.42 -18.49 -11.07
C VAL A 489 17.75 -17.82 -9.73
N VAL A 490 17.41 -18.46 -8.61
CA VAL A 490 17.76 -17.97 -7.26
C VAL A 490 19.28 -17.89 -7.09
N THR A 491 20.01 -18.88 -7.62
CA THR A 491 21.49 -18.91 -7.55
C THR A 491 22.13 -17.81 -8.42
N LEU A 492 21.55 -17.49 -9.58
CA LEU A 492 22.08 -16.47 -10.49
C LEU A 492 22.02 -15.05 -9.93
N ARG A 493 21.15 -14.77 -8.96
CA ARG A 493 20.99 -13.45 -8.32
C ARG A 493 20.92 -12.29 -9.33
N LEU A 494 20.08 -12.46 -10.34
CA LEU A 494 19.87 -11.44 -11.37
C LEU A 494 19.28 -10.16 -10.75
N PRO A 495 19.77 -8.96 -11.14
CA PRO A 495 19.24 -7.70 -10.63
C PRO A 495 17.78 -7.52 -11.04
N GLY A 496 16.89 -7.29 -10.08
CA GLY A 496 15.44 -7.24 -10.27
C GLY A 496 14.68 -8.50 -9.87
N LEU A 497 15.35 -9.57 -9.44
CA LEU A 497 14.73 -10.79 -8.88
C LEU A 497 15.05 -10.99 -7.39
N GLU A 498 15.39 -9.93 -6.66
CA GLU A 498 15.84 -10.03 -5.26
C GLU A 498 14.77 -10.59 -4.31
N SER A 499 13.48 -10.45 -4.64
CA SER A 499 12.37 -11.02 -3.86
C SER A 499 12.14 -12.51 -4.13
N VAL A 500 12.67 -13.05 -5.23
CA VAL A 500 12.48 -14.44 -5.65
C VAL A 500 13.44 -15.33 -4.88
N ASP A 501 12.93 -16.00 -3.85
CA ASP A 501 13.69 -16.90 -2.98
C ASP A 501 12.80 -18.08 -2.54
N HIS A 502 13.41 -19.20 -2.18
CA HIS A 502 12.74 -20.38 -1.64
C HIS A 502 11.98 -20.06 -0.35
N TYR A 503 12.56 -19.26 0.54
CA TYR A 503 11.98 -19.00 1.86
C TYR A 503 10.54 -18.43 1.80
N PRO A 504 10.24 -17.31 1.12
CA PRO A 504 8.92 -16.68 1.17
C PRO A 504 7.79 -17.59 0.69
N ILE A 505 8.03 -18.40 -0.34
CA ILE A 505 7.04 -19.31 -0.92
C ILE A 505 6.88 -20.59 -0.08
N LEU A 506 7.99 -21.23 0.33
CA LEU A 506 7.93 -22.47 1.10
C LEU A 506 7.30 -22.25 2.46
N VAL A 507 7.61 -21.13 3.12
CA VAL A 507 7.03 -20.82 4.43
C VAL A 507 5.51 -20.63 4.35
N ALA A 508 4.99 -20.05 3.26
CA ALA A 508 3.54 -19.93 3.07
C ALA A 508 2.88 -21.30 2.86
N VAL A 509 3.48 -22.15 2.02
CA VAL A 509 3.03 -23.53 1.78
C VAL A 509 3.07 -24.35 3.07
N THR A 510 4.18 -24.30 3.82
CA THR A 510 4.30 -24.99 5.11
C THR A 510 3.25 -24.51 6.10
N GLY A 511 2.95 -23.21 6.15
CA GLY A 511 1.88 -22.70 7.02
C GLY A 511 0.51 -23.30 6.71
N ILE A 512 0.17 -23.42 5.43
CA ILE A 512 -1.05 -24.10 4.97
C ILE A 512 -1.05 -25.57 5.42
N LEU A 513 0.03 -26.30 5.13
CA LEU A 513 0.13 -27.73 5.45
C LEU A 513 0.09 -27.99 6.96
N VAL A 514 0.82 -27.20 7.77
CA VAL A 514 0.80 -27.31 9.24
C VAL A 514 -0.62 -27.11 9.76
N ARG A 515 -1.38 -26.15 9.20
CA ARG A 515 -2.75 -25.94 9.63
C ARG A 515 -3.68 -27.09 9.27
N LEU A 516 -3.55 -27.66 8.06
CA LEU A 516 -4.38 -28.79 7.61
C LEU A 516 -4.03 -30.11 8.33
N LEU A 517 -2.73 -30.38 8.51
CA LEU A 517 -2.23 -31.69 8.91
C LEU A 517 -1.91 -31.82 10.40
N VAL A 518 -1.55 -30.72 11.07
CA VAL A 518 -1.07 -30.75 12.47
C VAL A 518 -2.08 -30.11 13.41
N HIS A 519 -2.69 -29.00 13.00
CA HIS A 519 -3.60 -28.22 13.84
C HIS A 519 -5.07 -28.33 13.41
N GLY A 520 -5.39 -29.25 12.49
CA GLY A 520 -6.76 -29.56 12.09
C GLY A 520 -7.47 -30.46 13.11
N PRO A 521 -8.81 -30.47 13.15
CA PRO A 521 -9.56 -31.50 13.88
C PRO A 521 -9.22 -32.89 13.31
N ALA A 522 -9.10 -33.92 14.17
CA ALA A 522 -8.61 -35.25 13.78
C ALA A 522 -9.34 -35.86 12.56
N SER A 523 -10.66 -35.71 12.49
CA SER A 523 -11.48 -36.17 11.34
C SER A 523 -11.22 -35.39 10.05
N GLY A 524 -10.85 -34.11 10.16
CA GLY A 524 -10.43 -33.28 9.04
C GLY A 524 -9.01 -33.59 8.59
N THR A 525 -8.11 -33.90 9.51
CA THR A 525 -6.73 -34.29 9.22
C THR A 525 -6.67 -35.60 8.44
N GLU A 526 -7.45 -36.61 8.82
CA GLU A 526 -7.55 -37.87 8.07
C GLU A 526 -7.95 -37.64 6.61
N ARG A 527 -8.93 -36.77 6.38
CA ARG A 527 -9.39 -36.35 5.04
C ARG A 527 -8.38 -35.51 4.26
N ALA A 528 -7.55 -34.73 4.96
CA ALA A 528 -6.49 -33.95 4.33
C ALA A 528 -5.29 -34.82 3.94
N THR A 529 -5.11 -35.96 4.60
CA THR A 529 -4.05 -36.94 4.31
C THR A 529 -4.44 -37.99 3.26
N SER A 530 -5.74 -38.21 3.02
CA SER A 530 -6.27 -39.10 1.98
C SER A 530 -6.25 -38.43 0.60
#